data_AF-A0A3B6QGM0-F1
#
_entry.id   AF-A0A3B6QGM0-F1
#
_cell.length_a   1.000
_cell.length_b   1.000
_cell.length_c   1.000
_cell.angle_alpha   90.00
_cell.angle_beta   90.00
_cell.angle_gamma   90.00
#
_symmetry.space_group_name_H-M   'P 1'
#
loop_
_entity.id
_entity.type
_entity.pdbx_description
1 polymer ?
#
loop_
_entity_poly.entity_id
_entity_poly.type
_entity_poly.pdbx_seq_one_letter_code
_entity_poly.pdbx_strand_id
1 'polypeptide(L)'
;MYPMNTAKWTSQMTAVKPPTVEDVFYMVGLLRSALSADELEHLQRENQSVLAFCDKEGIECKHYLPHYTSQDGWRRHFGAKWSNIAQLKNKYDPHMIMSRGQRIFPLPTVPAASMATT
;
A
#
# COMPACT_ATOMS: atom_id res chain seq x y z
N MET A 1 -15.45 -5.23 -12.92
CA MET A 1 -15.84 -4.85 -11.54
C MET A 1 -16.75 -5.94 -11.02
N TYR A 2 -16.57 -6.37 -9.78
CA TYR A 2 -17.49 -7.33 -9.14
C TYR A 2 -17.53 -7.12 -7.61
N PRO A 3 -18.64 -7.48 -6.95
CA PRO A 3 -18.79 -7.30 -5.51
C PRO A 3 -18.02 -8.36 -4.71
N MET A 4 -17.61 -7.97 -3.50
CA MET A 4 -16.97 -8.80 -2.49
C MET A 4 -17.78 -8.71 -1.20
N ASN A 5 -17.99 -9.84 -0.51
CA ASN A 5 -18.69 -9.86 0.77
C ASN A 5 -17.75 -9.39 1.90
N THR A 6 -18.11 -8.31 2.58
CA THR A 6 -17.34 -7.69 3.66
C THR A 6 -17.09 -8.65 4.83
N ALA A 7 -18.02 -9.56 5.15
CA ALA A 7 -17.90 -10.50 6.26
C ALA A 7 -16.78 -11.54 6.07
N LYS A 8 -16.29 -11.74 4.84
CA LYS A 8 -15.14 -12.63 4.57
C LYS A 8 -13.79 -11.96 4.82
N TRP A 9 -13.78 -10.66 5.14
CA TRP A 9 -12.58 -9.87 5.38
C TRP A 9 -12.51 -9.44 6.85
N THR A 10 -11.77 -10.19 7.65
CA THR A 10 -11.73 -9.98 9.11
C THR A 10 -10.73 -8.89 9.50
N SER A 11 -10.93 -8.30 10.68
CA SER A 11 -10.02 -7.30 11.25
C SER A 11 -8.62 -7.84 11.51
N GLN A 12 -8.50 -9.15 11.75
CA GLN A 12 -7.24 -9.86 12.01
C GLN A 12 -6.32 -9.97 10.78
N MET A 13 -6.88 -9.91 9.56
CA MET A 13 -6.09 -9.91 8.34
C MET A 13 -5.27 -8.62 8.21
N THR A 14 -4.06 -8.70 7.64
CA THR A 14 -3.25 -7.52 7.32
C THR A 14 -3.74 -6.79 6.06
N ALA A 15 -4.53 -7.46 5.22
CA ALA A 15 -5.14 -6.85 4.05
C ALA A 15 -6.08 -5.69 4.43
N VAL A 16 -6.11 -4.67 3.57
CA VAL A 16 -6.88 -3.45 3.78
C VAL A 16 -8.05 -3.43 2.80
N LYS A 17 -9.28 -3.37 3.34
CA LYS A 17 -10.50 -3.13 2.57
C LYS A 17 -10.96 -1.68 2.77
N PRO A 18 -11.80 -1.13 1.86
CA PRO A 18 -12.46 0.15 2.09
C PRO A 18 -13.23 0.19 3.43
N PRO A 19 -13.22 1.33 4.13
CA PRO A 19 -14.16 1.56 5.22
C PRO A 19 -15.57 1.59 4.62
N THR A 20 -16.45 0.74 5.11
CA THR A 20 -17.85 0.71 4.69
C THR A 20 -18.70 0.06 5.78
N VAL A 21 -19.91 0.57 5.96
CA VAL A 21 -20.96 -0.04 6.78
C VAL A 21 -21.78 -1.07 5.98
N GLU A 22 -21.56 -1.14 4.67
CA GLU A 22 -22.23 -2.08 3.78
C GLU A 22 -21.63 -3.48 3.83
N ASP A 23 -22.47 -4.48 3.57
CA ASP A 23 -22.08 -5.88 3.52
C ASP A 23 -21.27 -6.25 2.26
N VAL A 24 -21.14 -5.31 1.32
CA VAL A 24 -20.37 -5.47 0.09
C VAL A 24 -19.42 -4.31 -0.15
N PHE A 25 -18.30 -4.59 -0.82
CA PHE A 25 -17.48 -3.59 -1.48
C PHE A 25 -17.07 -4.11 -2.86
N TYR A 26 -16.75 -3.22 -3.79
CA TYR A 26 -16.41 -3.63 -5.16
C TYR A 26 -14.92 -3.73 -5.38
N MET A 27 -14.50 -4.81 -6.04
CA MET A 27 -13.17 -4.89 -6.63
C MET A 27 -13.20 -4.37 -8.07
N VAL A 28 -12.32 -3.41 -8.34
CA VAL A 28 -12.16 -2.78 -9.65
C VAL A 28 -10.72 -3.00 -10.10
N GLY A 29 -10.57 -3.64 -11.26
CA GLY A 29 -9.26 -3.87 -11.88
C GLY A 29 -9.22 -3.24 -13.26
N LEU A 30 -8.25 -2.36 -13.49
CA LEU A 30 -7.92 -1.84 -14.81
C LEU A 30 -6.80 -2.71 -15.38
N LEU A 31 -7.18 -3.80 -16.08
CA LEU A 31 -6.25 -4.81 -16.60
C LEU A 31 -5.68 -4.36 -17.96
N ARG A 32 -4.81 -3.34 -17.92
CA ARG A 32 -4.24 -2.70 -19.11
C ARG A 32 -2.87 -3.29 -19.44
N SER A 33 -2.51 -3.30 -20.71
CA SER A 33 -1.19 -3.71 -21.20
C SER A 33 -0.58 -2.59 -22.01
N ALA A 34 0.68 -2.25 -21.76
CA ALA A 34 1.44 -1.31 -22.57
C ALA A 34 2.33 -2.07 -23.56
N LEU A 35 2.33 -1.67 -24.83
CA LEU A 35 3.17 -2.23 -25.89
C LEU A 35 4.43 -1.38 -26.15
N SER A 36 4.49 -0.17 -25.60
CA SER A 36 5.63 0.74 -25.69
C SER A 36 5.85 1.52 -24.39
N ALA A 37 7.01 2.17 -24.28
CA ALA A 37 7.30 3.05 -23.13
C ALA A 37 6.36 4.26 -23.08
N ASP A 38 6.07 4.88 -24.22
CA ASP A 38 5.15 6.02 -24.30
C ASP A 38 3.73 5.65 -23.87
N GLU A 39 3.26 4.46 -24.27
CA GLU A 39 1.97 3.93 -23.84
C GLU A 39 1.98 3.64 -22.34
N LEU A 40 3.06 3.08 -21.78
CA LEU A 40 3.19 2.86 -20.35
C LEU A 40 3.05 4.17 -19.56
N GLU A 41 3.73 5.23 -19.98
CA GLU A 41 3.62 6.54 -19.32
C GLU A 41 2.21 7.12 -19.43
N HIS A 42 1.57 6.97 -20.59
CA HIS A 42 0.19 7.41 -20.78
C HIS A 42 -0.76 6.66 -19.84
N LEU A 43 -0.66 5.33 -19.78
CA LEU A 43 -1.47 4.51 -18.87
C LEU A 43 -1.22 4.84 -17.40
N GLN A 44 0.02 5.15 -17.02
CA GLN A 44 0.36 5.59 -15.67
C GLN A 44 -0.31 6.94 -15.34
N ARG A 45 -0.30 7.91 -16.26
CA ARG A 45 -0.99 9.20 -16.08
C ARG A 45 -2.50 9.01 -15.92
N GLU A 46 -3.11 8.15 -16.73
CA GLU A 46 -4.54 7.84 -16.58
C GLU A 46 -4.86 7.17 -15.25
N ASN A 47 -4.04 6.22 -14.80
CA ASN A 47 -4.21 5.60 -13.47
C ASN A 47 -4.17 6.65 -12.36
N GLN A 48 -3.25 7.62 -12.43
CA GLN A 48 -3.21 8.73 -11.47
C GLN A 48 -4.45 9.62 -11.56
N SER A 49 -4.95 9.89 -12.76
CA SER A 49 -6.18 10.67 -12.94
C SER A 49 -7.41 10.00 -12.33
N VAL A 50 -7.52 8.68 -12.41
CA VAL A 50 -8.61 7.91 -11.78
C VAL A 50 -8.54 8.05 -10.25
N LEU A 51 -7.34 7.95 -9.67
CA LEU A 51 -7.15 8.13 -8.23
C LEU A 51 -7.47 9.54 -7.77
N ALA A 52 -6.99 10.55 -8.51
CA ALA A 52 -7.28 11.95 -8.24
C ALA A 52 -8.80 12.25 -8.32
N PHE A 53 -9.50 11.60 -9.24
CA PHE A 53 -10.96 11.65 -9.30
C PHE A 53 -11.60 11.05 -8.06
N CYS A 54 -11.20 9.84 -7.64
CA CYS A 54 -11.71 9.24 -6.40
C CYS A 54 -11.51 10.15 -5.19
N ASP A 55 -10.32 10.73 -5.03
CA ASP A 55 -10.01 11.64 -3.93
C ASP A 55 -10.88 12.91 -3.98
N LYS A 56 -11.04 13.50 -5.18
CA LYS A 56 -11.86 14.70 -5.38
C LYS A 56 -13.33 14.48 -5.05
N GLU A 57 -13.87 13.34 -5.45
CA GLU A 57 -15.29 12.99 -5.23
C GLU A 57 -15.53 12.36 -3.84
N GLY A 58 -14.50 12.25 -3.00
CA GLY A 58 -14.61 11.65 -1.67
C GLY A 58 -14.89 10.15 -1.69
N ILE A 59 -14.56 9.46 -2.78
CA ILE A 59 -14.70 8.01 -2.91
C ILE A 59 -13.59 7.35 -2.11
N GLU A 60 -13.93 6.78 -0.96
CA GLU A 60 -12.99 6.08 -0.09
C GLU A 60 -12.51 4.75 -0.70
N CYS A 61 -11.56 4.83 -1.61
CA CYS A 61 -10.95 3.67 -2.25
C CYS A 61 -9.72 3.16 -1.49
N LYS A 62 -9.47 1.85 -1.57
CA LYS A 62 -8.23 1.22 -1.10
C LYS A 62 -7.59 0.46 -2.25
N HIS A 63 -6.33 0.77 -2.55
CA HIS A 63 -5.59 0.08 -3.60
C HIS A 63 -5.39 -1.38 -3.21
N TYR A 64 -5.82 -2.28 -4.08
CA TYR A 64 -5.37 -3.67 -4.06
C TYR A 64 -4.03 -3.76 -4.81
N LEU A 65 -3.06 -4.51 -4.27
CA LEU A 65 -1.66 -4.50 -4.73
C LEU A 65 -1.05 -3.08 -4.74
N PRO A 66 -1.08 -2.35 -3.61
CA PRO A 66 -0.59 -0.98 -3.54
C PRO A 66 0.92 -0.90 -3.79
N HIS A 67 1.35 0.20 -4.41
CA HIS A 67 2.75 0.60 -4.45
C HIS A 67 2.88 2.05 -3.99
N TYR A 68 3.52 2.24 -2.84
CA TYR A 68 3.89 3.55 -2.31
C TYR A 68 5.41 3.62 -2.12
N THR A 69 5.98 4.79 -2.41
CA THR A 69 7.43 5.03 -2.31
C THR A 69 7.85 5.64 -0.97
N SER A 70 6.88 5.98 -0.10
CA SER A 70 7.13 6.58 1.21
C SER A 70 6.40 5.83 2.32
N GLN A 71 6.99 5.83 3.52
CA GLN A 71 6.38 5.23 4.69
C GLN A 71 5.06 5.94 5.06
N ASP A 72 4.94 7.25 4.83
CA ASP A 72 3.70 7.98 5.07
C ASP A 72 2.58 7.56 4.11
N GLY A 73 2.91 7.24 2.85
CA GLY A 73 1.97 6.61 1.93
C GLY A 73 1.43 5.29 2.48
N TRP A 74 2.32 4.44 3.00
CA TRP A 74 1.95 3.19 3.66
C TRP A 74 1.14 3.38 4.95
N ARG A 75 1.50 4.35 5.79
CA ARG A 75 0.73 4.71 7.00
C ARG A 75 -0.69 5.11 6.64
N ARG A 76 -0.87 5.97 5.63
CA ARG A 76 -2.19 6.38 5.13
C ARG A 76 -2.98 5.19 4.57
N HIS A 77 -2.30 4.29 3.86
CA HIS A 77 -2.92 3.08 3.32
C HIS A 77 -3.47 2.18 4.44
N PHE A 78 -2.63 1.78 5.39
CA PHE A 78 -3.01 0.90 6.49
C PHE A 78 -3.91 1.58 7.55
N GLY A 79 -3.82 2.90 7.69
CA GLY A 79 -4.60 3.68 8.65
C GLY A 79 -4.47 3.14 10.07
N ALA A 80 -5.61 2.85 10.71
CA ALA A 80 -5.67 2.32 12.07
C ALA A 80 -4.90 0.99 12.26
N LYS A 81 -4.63 0.22 11.19
CA LYS A 81 -3.85 -1.03 11.27
C LYS A 81 -2.34 -0.80 11.36
N TRP A 82 -1.83 0.40 11.09
CA TRP A 82 -0.39 0.66 10.96
C TRP A 82 0.42 0.20 12.18
N SER A 83 -0.04 0.50 13.39
CA SER A 83 0.66 0.11 14.63
C SER A 83 0.83 -1.41 14.74
N ASN A 84 -0.23 -2.16 14.46
CA ASN A 84 -0.18 -3.62 14.44
C ASN A 84 0.76 -4.15 13.34
N ILE A 85 0.73 -3.58 12.13
CA ILE A 85 1.65 -3.97 11.05
C ILE A 85 3.11 -3.75 11.46
N ALA A 86 3.43 -2.62 12.10
CA ALA A 86 4.78 -2.36 12.61
C ALA A 86 5.20 -3.34 13.72
N GLN A 87 4.29 -3.67 14.64
CA GLN A 87 4.53 -4.67 15.69
C GLN A 87 4.80 -6.06 15.10
N LEU A 88 3.97 -6.50 14.15
CA LEU A 88 4.15 -7.76 13.44
C LEU A 88 5.48 -7.78 12.68
N LYS A 89 5.84 -6.67 12.00
CA LYS A 89 7.13 -6.56 11.31
C LYS A 89 8.29 -6.73 12.27
N ASN A 90 8.30 -6.04 13.41
CA ASN A 90 9.36 -6.17 14.41
C ASN A 90 9.44 -7.58 15.01
N LYS A 91 8.30 -8.25 15.18
CA LYS A 91 8.25 -9.61 15.72
C LYS A 91 8.77 -10.67 14.76
N TYR A 92 8.43 -10.55 13.47
CA TYR A 92 8.65 -11.61 12.47
C TYR A 92 9.76 -11.30 11.45
N ASP A 93 10.16 -10.04 11.29
CA ASP A 93 11.29 -9.61 10.46
C ASP A 93 12.01 -8.39 11.09
N PRO A 94 12.65 -8.56 12.25
CA PRO A 94 13.31 -7.47 12.99
C PRO A 94 14.45 -6.80 12.22
N HIS A 95 15.04 -7.50 11.23
CA HIS A 95 16.14 -6.98 10.41
C HIS A 95 15.67 -6.38 9.07
N MET A 96 14.35 -6.32 8.82
CA MET A 96 13.75 -5.74 7.63
C MET A 96 14.26 -6.33 6.31
N ILE A 97 14.55 -7.64 6.29
CA ILE A 97 15.15 -8.30 5.13
C ILE A 97 14.11 -8.82 4.12
N MET A 98 12.88 -9.08 4.57
CA MET A 98 11.85 -9.68 3.74
C MET A 98 11.12 -8.64 2.88
N SER A 99 10.89 -9.00 1.62
CA SER A 99 10.00 -8.30 0.68
C SER A 99 10.32 -6.81 0.50
N ARG A 100 11.61 -6.46 0.46
CA ARG A 100 12.11 -5.07 0.40
C ARG A 100 11.55 -4.25 -0.76
N GLY A 101 11.20 -4.90 -1.87
CA GLY A 101 10.56 -4.26 -3.02
C GLY A 101 9.24 -3.56 -2.71
N GLN A 102 8.55 -3.94 -1.62
CA GLN A 102 7.32 -3.29 -1.17
C GLN A 102 7.57 -1.91 -0.54
N ARG A 103 8.80 -1.61 -0.10
CA ARG A 103 9.18 -0.30 0.46
C ARG A 103 8.31 0.19 1.64
N ILE A 104 7.73 -0.74 2.42
CA ILE A 104 6.90 -0.42 3.61
C ILE A 104 7.77 0.07 4.78
N PHE A 105 8.86 -0.65 5.04
CA PHE A 105 9.79 -0.37 6.13
C PHE A 105 11.19 -0.13 5.57
N PRO A 106 11.87 0.97 5.94
CA PRO A 106 13.26 1.20 5.57
C PRO A 106 14.19 0.22 6.29
N LEU A 107 15.43 0.10 5.81
CA LEU A 107 16.45 -0.65 6.52
C LEU A 107 16.73 -0.01 7.89
N PRO A 108 17.10 -0.80 8.90
CA PRO A 108 17.67 -0.27 10.12
C PRO A 108 18.87 0.60 9.75
N THR A 109 18.91 1.83 10.25
CA THR A 109 20.09 2.68 10.12
C THR A 109 21.22 2.04 10.94
N VAL A 110 22.27 1.58 10.28
CA VAL A 110 23.52 1.24 10.97
C VAL A 110 24.08 2.55 11.53
N PRO A 111 24.33 2.66 12.85
CA PRO A 111 24.98 3.84 13.40
C PRO A 111 26.31 4.04 12.68
N ALA A 112 26.60 5.26 12.21
CA ALA A 112 27.90 5.57 11.63
C ALA A 112 28.98 5.17 12.65
N ALA A 113 29.86 4.25 12.27
CA ALA A 113 30.99 3.88 13.11
C ALA A 113 31.72 5.18 13.46
N SER A 114 31.84 5.46 14.76
CA SER A 114 32.67 6.55 15.26
C SER A 114 34.06 6.33 14.71
N MET A 115 34.45 7.08 13.68
CA MET A 115 35.84 7.17 13.26
C MET A 115 36.58 7.85 14.40
N ALA A 116 37.11 7.06 15.32
CA ALA A 116 38.05 7.54 16.30
C ALA A 116 39.35 7.89 15.56
N THR A 117 39.52 9.17 15.24
CA THR A 117 40.81 9.74 14.89
C THR A 117 41.77 9.53 16.06
N THR A 118 42.87 8.83 15.79
CA THR A 118 44.09 8.84 16.63
C THR A 118 45.10 9.74 15.95
#